data_AF-A0A1G4KAW2-F1
#
_entry.id   AF-A0A1G4KAW2-F1
#
_cell.length_a   1.000
_cell.length_b   1.000
_cell.length_c   1.000
_cell.angle_alpha   90.00
_cell.angle_beta   90.00
_cell.angle_gamma   90.00
#
_symmetry.space_group_name_H-M   'P 1'
#
loop_
_entity.id
_entity.type
_entity.pdbx_description
1 polymer ?
#
loop_
_entity_poly.entity_id
_entity_poly.type
_entity_poly.pdbx_seq_one_letter_code
_entity_poly.pdbx_strand_id
1 'polypeptide(L)'
;MGAALSCCFSSGDSEGEPLIQDAQKGYGSYNDDDDVMQRKLEEEEQKLLAREQELTEIVNNTNDKLIDISMMSNSGIVVQSHDLGDALDGEKGQEGPIDRRPDGLRNVGAAGLDATQREELRTVYSNFFQDLEKQLELHNKSDLIVNL
;
A
#
# COMPACT_ATOMS: atom_id res chain seq x y z
N MET A 1 47.33 17.15 29.10
CA MET A 1 48.60 17.84 28.81
C MET A 1 49.49 16.89 28.03
N GLY A 2 49.98 17.31 26.85
CA GLY A 2 51.00 16.58 26.09
C GLY A 2 50.63 16.46 24.61
N ALA A 3 51.36 17.18 23.75
CA ALA A 3 51.08 17.45 22.36
C ALA A 3 51.42 16.30 21.39
N ALA A 4 50.74 16.30 20.25
CA ALA A 4 51.05 15.49 19.07
C ALA A 4 52.29 16.02 18.34
N LEU A 5 53.28 15.15 18.11
CA LEU A 5 54.37 15.37 17.15
C LEU A 5 54.90 14.02 16.62
N SER A 6 54.45 13.63 15.43
CA SER A 6 55.17 12.73 14.51
C SER A 6 54.43 12.79 13.16
N CYS A 7 54.81 13.64 12.18
CA CYS A 7 56.00 13.62 11.33
C CYS A 7 56.16 12.34 10.50
N CYS A 8 55.36 12.22 9.44
CA CYS A 8 55.79 11.57 8.20
C CYS A 8 55.73 12.59 7.06
N PHE A 9 56.78 13.40 6.95
CA PHE A 9 57.15 14.07 5.71
C PHE A 9 57.77 13.01 4.79
N SER A 10 57.07 12.63 3.73
CA SER A 10 57.66 12.01 2.55
C SER A 10 57.48 13.00 1.40
N SER A 11 58.61 13.54 0.96
CA SER A 11 58.75 14.44 -0.18
C SER A 11 58.24 13.79 -1.47
N GLY A 12 57.43 14.50 -2.25
CA GLY A 12 57.08 14.09 -3.60
C GLY A 12 55.89 14.84 -4.18
N ASP A 13 56.20 15.74 -5.11
CA ASP A 13 55.34 16.38 -6.10
C ASP A 13 54.29 17.42 -5.67
N SER A 14 54.63 18.64 -6.09
CA SER A 14 53.77 19.78 -6.34
C SER A 14 52.77 19.49 -7.46
N GLU A 15 51.55 19.10 -7.14
CA GLU A 15 50.38 19.35 -7.97
C GLU A 15 49.24 19.85 -7.07
N GLY A 16 48.68 21.00 -7.44
CA GLY A 16 47.98 21.93 -6.57
C GLY A 16 46.81 21.33 -5.76
N GLU A 17 46.87 21.53 -4.44
CA GLU A 17 45.69 21.44 -3.60
C GLU A 17 44.67 22.50 -4.05
N PRO A 18 43.47 22.12 -4.53
CA PRO A 18 42.43 23.07 -4.92
C PRO A 18 41.91 23.90 -3.73
N LEU A 19 42.21 23.47 -2.50
CA LEU A 19 41.79 24.15 -1.28
C LEU A 19 42.57 25.45 -1.00
N ILE A 20 43.81 25.56 -1.48
CA ILE A 20 44.64 26.76 -1.28
C ILE A 20 44.45 27.76 -2.43
N GLN A 21 44.13 27.27 -3.63
CA GLN A 21 44.01 28.10 -4.82
C GLN A 21 42.71 28.92 -4.86
N ASP A 22 41.61 28.39 -4.28
CA ASP A 22 40.36 29.15 -4.12
C ASP A 22 40.43 30.21 -3.01
N ALA A 23 41.35 30.06 -2.05
CA ALA A 23 41.54 31.05 -0.96
C ALA A 23 42.32 32.30 -1.40
N GLN A 24 43.01 32.28 -2.54
CA GLN A 24 43.86 33.41 -2.98
C GLN A 24 43.31 34.22 -4.15
N LYS A 25 42.17 33.82 -4.74
CA LYS A 25 41.58 34.52 -5.89
C LYS A 25 40.68 35.72 -5.54
N GLY A 26 40.47 36.01 -4.26
CA GLY A 26 39.42 36.93 -3.78
C GLY A 26 39.89 38.15 -2.96
N TYR A 27 41.19 38.44 -2.84
CA TYR A 27 41.65 39.65 -2.12
C TYR A 27 41.35 40.93 -2.94
N GLY A 28 40.10 41.39 -2.94
CA GLY A 28 39.73 42.59 -3.70
C GLY A 28 38.29 43.12 -3.59
N SER A 29 37.34 42.48 -2.89
CA SER A 29 35.98 43.03 -2.73
C SER A 29 35.42 42.74 -1.33
N TYR A 30 35.75 43.59 -0.36
CA TYR A 30 35.37 43.46 1.06
C TYR A 30 33.87 43.71 1.36
N ASN A 31 32.97 43.59 0.38
CA ASN A 31 31.53 43.78 0.57
C ASN A 31 30.63 42.69 -0.03
N ASP A 32 31.16 41.79 -0.88
CA ASP A 32 30.35 40.72 -1.49
C ASP A 32 30.47 39.37 -0.75
N ASP A 33 31.57 39.12 -0.04
CA ASP A 33 31.81 37.82 0.62
C ASP A 33 30.92 37.59 1.85
N ASP A 34 30.58 38.64 2.60
CA ASP A 34 29.62 38.56 3.72
C ASP A 34 28.20 38.26 3.22
N ASP A 35 27.79 38.86 2.09
CA ASP A 35 26.49 38.61 1.46
C ASP A 35 26.38 37.19 0.88
N VAL A 36 27.48 36.66 0.31
CA VAL A 36 27.55 35.27 -0.18
C VAL A 36 27.56 34.27 0.97
N MET A 37 28.24 34.58 2.08
CA MET A 37 28.24 33.74 3.28
C MET A 37 26.86 33.71 3.94
N GLN A 38 26.20 34.86 4.05
CA GLN A 38 24.87 34.97 4.62
C GLN A 38 23.83 34.21 3.78
N ARG A 39 23.91 34.29 2.44
CA ARG A 39 23.03 33.53 1.54
C ARG A 39 23.22 32.02 1.67
N LYS A 40 24.45 31.54 1.80
CA LYS A 40 24.72 30.10 2.05
C LYS A 40 24.13 29.63 3.37
N LEU A 41 24.18 30.46 4.40
CA LEU A 41 23.64 30.13 5.72
C LEU A 41 22.11 30.04 5.68
N GLU A 42 21.45 30.96 4.97
CA GLU A 42 20.00 30.92 4.73
C GLU A 42 19.58 29.69 3.90
N GLU A 43 20.34 29.31 2.88
CA GLU A 43 20.08 28.09 2.09
C GLU A 43 20.25 26.82 2.93
N GLU A 44 21.26 26.77 3.81
CA GLU A 44 21.46 25.65 4.74
C GLU A 44 20.34 25.56 5.78
N GLU A 45 19.86 26.69 6.31
CA GLU A 45 18.72 26.73 7.24
C GLU A 45 17.43 26.23 6.58
N GLN A 46 17.13 26.68 5.35
CA GLN A 46 15.97 26.21 4.60
C GLN A 46 16.06 24.71 4.29
N LYS A 47 17.24 24.21 3.94
CA LYS A 47 17.46 22.77 3.70
C LYS A 47 17.26 21.96 4.98
N LEU A 48 17.64 22.49 6.14
CA LEU A 48 17.45 21.82 7.43
C LEU A 48 15.97 21.75 7.80
N LEU A 49 15.23 22.85 7.62
CA LEU A 49 13.78 22.90 7.83
C LEU A 49 13.02 21.94 6.90
N ALA A 50 13.40 21.88 5.62
CA ALA A 50 12.78 20.94 4.68
C ALA A 50 13.00 19.48 5.09
N ARG A 51 14.21 19.16 5.57
CA ARG A 51 14.54 17.82 6.07
C ARG A 51 13.79 17.48 7.36
N GLU A 52 13.61 18.45 8.26
CA GLU A 52 12.81 18.27 9.48
C GLU A 52 11.35 17.96 9.13
N GLN A 53 10.80 18.67 8.13
CA GLN A 53 9.44 18.43 7.66
C GLN A 53 9.29 17.05 7.01
N GLU A 54 10.25 16.63 6.19
CA GLU A 54 10.28 15.29 5.58
C GLU A 54 10.32 14.19 6.65
N LEU A 55 11.19 14.34 7.66
CA LEU A 55 11.27 13.38 8.76
C LEU A 55 9.97 13.33 9.56
N THR A 56 9.31 14.47 9.76
CA THR A 56 8.01 14.54 10.43
C THR A 56 6.93 13.82 9.63
N GLU A 57 6.91 13.98 8.30
CA GLU A 57 5.98 13.26 7.42
C GLU A 57 6.22 11.75 7.47
N ILE A 58 7.48 11.31 7.45
CA ILE A 58 7.82 9.88 7.55
C ILE A 58 7.32 9.30 8.88
N VAL A 59 7.53 9.99 10.00
CA VAL A 59 7.07 9.53 11.32
C VAL A 59 5.53 9.45 11.36
N ASN A 60 4.83 10.49 10.88
CA ASN A 60 3.37 10.50 10.86
C ASN A 60 2.80 9.38 9.97
N ASN A 61 3.32 9.25 8.76
CA ASN A 61 2.90 8.22 7.80
C ASN A 61 3.16 6.80 8.33
N THR A 62 4.27 6.61 9.03
CA THR A 62 4.58 5.33 9.67
C THR A 62 3.61 5.05 10.80
N ASN A 63 3.37 6.00 11.70
CA ASN A 63 2.46 5.83 12.83
C ASN A 63 1.02 5.53 12.38
N ASP A 64 0.53 6.16 11.31
CA ASP A 64 -0.82 5.91 10.77
C ASP A 64 -0.95 4.52 10.13
N LYS A 65 0.13 3.96 9.58
CA LYS A 65 0.14 2.64 8.92
C LYS A 65 0.40 1.48 9.86
N LEU A 66 0.76 1.73 11.12
CA LEU A 66 0.97 0.67 12.10
C LEU A 66 -0.37 0.03 12.47
N ILE A 67 -0.44 -1.29 12.33
CA ILE A 67 -1.62 -2.09 12.69
C ILE A 67 -1.36 -2.79 14.03
N ASP A 68 -2.13 -2.43 15.05
CA ASP A 68 -2.14 -3.15 16.32
C ASP A 68 -2.93 -4.47 16.20
N ILE A 69 -2.45 -5.50 16.90
CA ILE A 69 -3.10 -6.81 17.03
C ILE A 69 -4.51 -6.66 17.61
N SER A 70 -4.72 -5.64 18.46
CA SER A 70 -6.06 -5.31 18.99
C SER A 70 -7.04 -4.92 17.88
N MET A 71 -6.57 -4.18 16.86
CA MET A 71 -7.36 -3.85 15.68
C MET A 71 -7.67 -5.09 14.85
N MET A 72 -6.76 -6.06 14.75
CA MET A 72 -7.03 -7.32 14.03
C MET A 72 -8.20 -8.10 14.63
N SER A 73 -8.33 -8.12 15.96
CA SER A 73 -9.34 -8.92 16.65
C SER A 73 -10.76 -8.39 16.46
N ASN A 74 -10.92 -7.07 16.26
CA ASN A 74 -12.22 -6.40 16.19
C ASN A 74 -12.39 -5.53 14.92
N SER A 75 -11.58 -5.75 13.87
CA SER A 75 -11.53 -4.85 12.70
C SER A 75 -12.84 -4.77 11.90
N GLY A 76 -13.77 -5.72 12.08
CA GLY A 76 -14.99 -5.81 11.27
C GLY A 76 -14.73 -5.99 9.77
N ILE A 77 -13.47 -6.20 9.35
CA ILE A 77 -13.07 -6.39 7.95
C ILE A 77 -13.61 -7.73 7.43
N VAL A 78 -13.56 -8.76 8.28
CA VAL A 78 -14.14 -10.07 7.95
C VAL A 78 -15.62 -10.05 8.35
N VAL A 79 -16.46 -9.65 7.40
CA VAL A 79 -17.91 -9.74 7.53
C VAL A 79 -18.36 -11.08 6.97
N GLN A 80 -19.29 -11.75 7.66
CA GLN A 80 -20.00 -12.89 7.10
C GLN A 80 -20.97 -12.38 6.04
N SER A 81 -20.48 -12.22 4.80
CA SER A 81 -21.36 -11.93 3.67
C SER A 81 -22.16 -13.18 3.33
N HIS A 82 -23.44 -12.97 3.08
CA HIS A 82 -24.30 -13.92 2.42
C HIS A 82 -24.73 -13.24 1.14
N ASP A 83 -24.69 -13.93 0.00
CA ASP A 83 -24.95 -13.34 -1.33
C ASP A 83 -26.26 -12.53 -1.40
N LEU A 84 -27.24 -12.90 -0.57
CA LEU A 84 -28.53 -12.20 -0.44
C LEU A 84 -28.44 -10.83 0.26
N GLY A 85 -27.53 -10.65 1.21
CA GLY A 85 -27.31 -9.39 1.92
C GLY A 85 -26.66 -8.34 1.02
N ASP A 86 -25.65 -8.74 0.25
CA ASP A 86 -24.93 -7.85 -0.66
C ASP A 86 -25.81 -7.40 -1.84
N ALA A 87 -26.72 -8.27 -2.32
CA ALA A 87 -27.67 -7.93 -3.37
C ALA A 87 -28.69 -6.84 -2.95
N LEU A 88 -29.06 -6.78 -1.67
CA LEU A 88 -30.02 -5.80 -1.14
C LEU A 88 -29.38 -4.44 -0.84
N ASP A 89 -28.08 -4.42 -0.53
CA ASP A 89 -27.35 -3.17 -0.29
C ASP A 89 -26.95 -2.45 -1.60
N GLY A 90 -26.85 -3.18 -2.72
CA GLY A 90 -26.62 -2.60 -4.05
C GLY A 90 -27.76 -1.71 -4.59
N GLU A 91 -28.99 -1.84 -4.07
CA GLU A 91 -30.15 -1.05 -4.52
C GLU A 91 -30.31 0.30 -3.79
N LYS A 92 -29.55 0.55 -2.73
CA LYS A 92 -29.71 1.78 -1.91
C LYS A 92 -29.17 3.06 -2.56
N GLY A 93 -28.59 2.98 -3.77
CA GLY A 93 -27.93 4.10 -4.47
C GLY A 93 -28.65 4.67 -5.69
N GLN A 94 -29.81 4.15 -6.10
CA GLN A 94 -30.56 4.68 -7.26
C GLN A 94 -31.89 5.33 -6.82
N GLU A 95 -31.84 6.64 -6.58
CA GLU A 95 -33.03 7.49 -6.45
C GLU A 95 -33.69 7.68 -7.83
N GLY A 96 -34.44 6.67 -8.27
CA GLY A 96 -35.47 6.78 -9.29
C GLY A 96 -36.81 6.32 -8.71
N PRO A 97 -37.97 6.79 -9.21
CA PRO A 97 -39.26 6.32 -8.75
C PRO A 97 -39.48 4.90 -9.28
N ILE A 98 -38.88 3.91 -8.63
CA ILE A 98 -39.15 2.50 -8.89
C ILE A 98 -40.50 2.21 -8.24
N ASP A 99 -41.51 2.02 -9.10
CA ASP A 99 -42.86 1.60 -8.76
C ASP A 99 -42.77 0.34 -7.87
N ARG A 100 -42.89 0.54 -6.55
CA ARG A 100 -42.83 -0.52 -5.54
C ARG A 100 -44.12 -1.33 -5.60
N ARG A 101 -44.25 -2.19 -6.61
CA ARG A 101 -45.12 -3.35 -6.54
C ARG A 101 -44.31 -4.53 -6.01
N PRO A 102 -44.57 -5.02 -4.79
CA PRO A 102 -44.10 -6.33 -4.40
C PRO A 102 -45.04 -7.35 -5.04
N ASP A 103 -45.02 -7.51 -6.37
CA ASP A 103 -45.49 -8.77 -6.95
C ASP A 103 -44.39 -9.80 -6.66
N GLY A 104 -44.35 -10.24 -5.40
CA GLY A 104 -43.56 -11.38 -4.99
C GLY A 104 -43.95 -12.59 -5.85
N LEU A 105 -42.96 -13.46 -6.10
CA LEU A 105 -43.15 -14.67 -6.90
C LEU A 105 -44.42 -15.41 -6.43
N ARG A 106 -45.41 -15.51 -7.31
CA ARG A 106 -46.64 -16.24 -7.01
C ARG A 106 -46.37 -17.72 -7.17
N ASN A 107 -46.60 -18.49 -6.11
CA ASN A 107 -46.42 -19.93 -6.15
C ASN A 107 -47.50 -20.56 -7.05
N VAL A 108 -47.10 -21.10 -8.20
CA VAL A 108 -48.00 -21.74 -9.18
C VAL A 108 -48.29 -23.21 -8.81
N GLY A 109 -47.65 -23.74 -7.76
CA GLY A 109 -47.80 -25.12 -7.32
C GLY A 109 -47.21 -26.14 -8.29
N ALA A 110 -47.18 -27.40 -7.88
CA ALA A 110 -46.59 -28.48 -8.67
C ALA A 110 -47.35 -28.75 -10.00
N ALA A 111 -48.57 -28.26 -10.16
CA ALA A 111 -49.36 -28.47 -11.37
C ALA A 111 -48.90 -27.65 -12.59
N GLY A 112 -48.03 -26.64 -12.40
CA GLY A 112 -47.57 -25.74 -13.46
C GLY A 112 -46.40 -26.25 -14.32
N LEU A 113 -45.82 -27.40 -14.00
CA LEU A 113 -44.64 -27.96 -14.67
C LEU A 113 -44.92 -29.35 -15.19
N ASP A 114 -44.73 -29.54 -16.49
CA ASP A 114 -44.85 -30.84 -17.15
C ASP A 114 -43.73 -31.79 -16.70
N ALA A 115 -43.96 -33.11 -16.81
CA ALA A 115 -43.00 -34.14 -16.41
C ALA A 115 -41.67 -34.02 -17.19
N THR A 116 -41.76 -33.69 -18.47
CA THR A 116 -40.60 -33.47 -19.36
C THR A 116 -39.71 -32.32 -18.87
N GLN A 117 -40.32 -31.17 -18.56
CA GLN A 117 -39.62 -29.98 -18.05
C GLN A 117 -38.92 -30.24 -16.71
N ARG A 118 -39.51 -31.08 -15.85
CA ARG A 118 -38.88 -31.46 -14.59
C ARG A 118 -37.66 -32.35 -14.79
N GLU A 119 -37.71 -33.24 -15.77
CA GLU A 119 -36.59 -34.11 -16.11
C GLU A 119 -35.44 -33.31 -16.75
N GLU A 120 -35.76 -32.36 -17.62
CA GLU A 120 -34.79 -31.42 -18.18
C GLU A 120 -34.13 -30.58 -17.08
N LEU A 121 -34.91 -29.98 -16.17
CA LEU A 121 -34.39 -29.20 -15.06
C LEU A 121 -33.48 -30.05 -14.16
N ARG A 122 -33.90 -31.29 -13.86
CA ARG A 122 -33.09 -32.22 -13.08
C ARG A 122 -31.76 -32.51 -13.75
N THR A 123 -31.77 -32.70 -15.06
CA THR A 123 -30.57 -32.97 -15.86
C THR A 123 -29.61 -31.79 -15.81
N VAL A 124 -30.10 -30.57 -16.05
CA VAL A 124 -29.31 -29.34 -15.99
C VAL A 124 -28.71 -29.16 -14.59
N TYR A 125 -29.53 -29.31 -13.54
CA TYR A 125 -29.08 -29.25 -12.16
C TYR A 125 -27.96 -30.26 -11.90
N SER A 126 -28.17 -31.53 -12.26
CA SER A 126 -27.17 -32.57 -12.00
C SER A 126 -25.87 -32.33 -12.75
N ASN A 127 -25.94 -31.90 -14.01
CA ASN A 127 -24.74 -31.65 -14.82
C ASN A 127 -23.96 -30.46 -14.27
N PHE A 128 -24.65 -29.37 -13.92
CA PHE A 128 -24.02 -28.19 -13.36
C PHE A 128 -23.25 -28.50 -12.07
N PHE A 129 -23.88 -29.22 -11.13
CA PHE A 129 -23.23 -29.54 -9.86
C PHE A 129 -22.12 -30.58 -10.00
N GLN A 130 -22.25 -31.55 -10.92
CA GLN A 130 -21.17 -32.49 -11.20
C GLN A 130 -19.95 -31.82 -11.83
N ASP A 131 -20.17 -30.86 -12.73
CA ASP A 131 -19.06 -30.11 -13.34
C ASP A 131 -18.42 -29.15 -12.33
N LEU A 132 -19.22 -28.53 -11.46
CA LEU A 132 -18.72 -27.69 -10.37
C LEU A 132 -17.87 -28.50 -9.38
N GLU A 133 -18.30 -29.72 -9.02
CA GLU A 133 -17.52 -30.63 -8.16
C GLU A 133 -16.15 -30.95 -8.76
N LYS A 134 -16.11 -31.32 -10.05
CA LYS A 134 -14.84 -31.59 -10.76
C LYS A 134 -13.93 -30.37 -10.84
N GLN A 135 -14.49 -29.17 -10.97
CA GLN A 135 -13.70 -27.95 -11.06
C GLN A 135 -13.12 -27.50 -9.71
N LEU A 136 -13.81 -27.83 -8.61
CA LEU A 136 -13.41 -27.43 -7.26
C LEU A 136 -12.58 -28.50 -6.54
N GLU A 137 -12.39 -29.67 -7.14
CA GLU A 137 -11.55 -30.73 -6.58
C GLU A 137 -10.06 -30.35 -6.64
N LEU A 138 -9.44 -30.24 -5.47
CA LEU A 138 -8.01 -29.97 -5.32
C LEU A 138 -7.27 -31.26 -4.97
N HIS A 139 -6.43 -31.73 -5.88
CA HIS A 139 -5.55 -32.87 -5.60
C HIS A 139 -4.17 -32.42 -5.13
N ASN A 140 -3.79 -32.87 -3.93
CA ASN A 140 -2.44 -32.68 -3.43
C ASN A 140 -1.47 -33.57 -4.21
N LYS A 141 -0.39 -32.99 -4.74
CA LYS A 141 0.64 -33.72 -5.50
C LYS A 141 1.58 -34.55 -4.62
N SER A 142 1.63 -34.25 -3.32
CA SER A 142 2.50 -34.89 -2.35
C SER A 142 1.86 -34.85 -0.97
N ASP A 143 2.37 -35.70 -0.07
CA ASP A 143 1.96 -35.69 1.33
C ASP A 143 2.27 -34.33 1.95
N LEU A 144 1.27 -33.70 2.55
CA LEU A 144 1.41 -32.41 3.24
C LEU A 144 2.12 -32.56 4.58
N ILE A 145 2.20 -33.77 5.11
CA ILE A 145 2.83 -34.09 6.39
C ILE A 145 3.81 -35.22 6.15
N VAL A 146 5.08 -34.99 6.47
CA VAL A 146 6.12 -36.02 6.48
C VAL A 146 6.60 -36.16 7.92
N ASN A 147 6.46 -37.36 8.47
CA ASN A 147 7.04 -37.69 9.78
C ASN A 147 8.51 -38.04 9.58
N LEU A 148 9.38 -37.34 10.31
CA LEU A 148 10.83 -37.57 10.34
C LEU A 148 11.20 -38.73 11.28
#